data_AF-A0A7K6PYT6-F1
#
_entry.id   AF-A0A7K6PYT6-F1
#
_cell.length_a   1.000
_cell.length_b   1.000
_cell.length_c   1.000
_cell.angle_alpha   90.00
_cell.angle_beta   90.00
_cell.angle_gamma   90.00
#
_symmetry.space_group_name_H-M   'P 1'
#
loop_
_entity.id
_entity.type
_entity.pdbx_description
1 polymer ?
#
loop_
_entity_poly.entity_id
_entity_poly.type
_entity_poly.pdbx_seq_one_letter_code
_entity_poly.pdbx_strand_id
1 'polypeptide(L)'
;DVAPEPDSSTGLVQVSLQGTPHQVMGTVQGSTPVLRQINGATFKQPAPLSGPILLYRAKASDPSALATLTGLLSKAGAQLLSYHSSSTVAGEQWSVVGLSAPLPNLSELKPRVTEVFQLHL
;
A
#
# COMPACT_ATOMS: atom_id res chain seq x y z
N ASP A 1 30.67 24.53 3.35
CA ASP A 1 30.73 23.07 3.47
C ASP A 1 29.40 22.63 4.07
N VAL A 2 28.44 22.24 3.23
CA VAL A 2 27.13 21.76 3.70
C VAL A 2 27.29 20.26 3.90
N ALA A 3 27.17 19.81 5.14
CA ALA A 3 27.17 18.40 5.48
C ALA A 3 26.03 17.70 4.72
N PRO A 4 26.25 16.48 4.18
CA PRO A 4 25.16 15.71 3.59
C PRO A 4 24.12 15.44 4.68
N GLU A 5 22.86 15.75 4.37
CA GLU A 5 21.72 15.37 5.20
C GLU A 5 21.79 13.86 5.49
N PRO A 6 21.38 13.39 6.68
CA PRO A 6 21.47 11.98 7.02
C PRO A 6 20.69 11.18 5.98
N ASP A 7 21.43 10.37 5.22
CA ASP A 7 20.89 9.36 4.33
C ASP A 7 19.79 8.63 5.08
N SER A 8 18.54 8.75 4.61
CA SER A 8 17.40 8.10 5.26
C SER A 8 17.67 6.60 5.30
N SER A 9 18.13 6.10 6.46
CA SER A 9 18.52 4.71 6.65
C SER A 9 17.43 3.80 6.13
N THR A 10 17.70 3.14 5.02
CA THR A 10 16.78 2.17 4.43
C THR A 10 16.80 0.94 5.32
N GLY A 11 15.67 0.67 5.98
CA GLY A 11 15.51 -0.48 6.87
C GLY A 11 14.75 -1.60 6.20
N LEU A 12 15.33 -2.80 6.18
CA LEU A 12 14.58 -4.03 5.91
C LEU A 12 13.92 -4.49 7.21
N VAL A 13 12.61 -4.65 7.18
CA VAL A 13 11.81 -5.10 8.31
C VAL A 13 10.97 -6.28 7.87
N GLN A 14 10.92 -7.34 8.67
CA GLN A 14 9.93 -8.40 8.49
C GLN A 14 8.73 -8.07 9.36
N VAL A 15 7.56 -7.95 8.75
CA VAL A 15 6.28 -7.67 9.44
C VAL A 15 5.31 -8.80 9.16
N SER A 16 4.42 -9.09 10.11
CA SER A 16 3.35 -10.07 9.90
C SER A 16 2.03 -9.35 9.72
N LEU A 17 1.43 -9.45 8.54
CA LEU A 17 0.09 -8.94 8.25
C LEU A 17 -0.90 -10.09 8.38
N GLN A 18 -1.78 -10.01 9.39
CA GLN A 18 -2.77 -11.06 9.70
C GLN A 18 -2.16 -12.47 9.86
N GLY A 19 -0.93 -12.56 10.38
CA GLY A 19 -0.23 -13.83 10.58
C GLY A 19 0.63 -14.28 9.40
N THR A 20 0.51 -13.64 8.23
CA THR A 20 1.37 -13.92 7.07
C THR A 20 2.62 -13.04 7.14
N PRO A 21 3.84 -13.62 7.14
CA PRO A 21 5.06 -12.84 7.15
C PRO A 21 5.29 -12.16 5.79
N HIS A 22 5.69 -10.90 5.84
CA HIS A 22 6.00 -10.04 4.71
C HIS A 22 7.35 -9.38 4.94
N GLN A 23 8.19 -9.39 3.91
CA GLN A 23 9.42 -8.60 3.92
C GLN A 23 9.12 -7.23 3.35
N VAL A 24 9.29 -6.18 4.15
CA VAL A 24 9.07 -4.79 3.72
C VAL A 24 10.36 -4.00 3.83
N MET A 25 10.52 -3.05 2.92
CA MET A 25 11.60 -2.06 2.97
C MET A 25 10.99 -0.68 2.94
N GLY A 26 11.44 0.20 3.83
CA GLY A 26 10.91 1.55 3.96
C GLY A 26 11.97 2.55 4.39
N THR A 27 11.63 3.82 4.25
CA THR A 27 12.41 4.97 4.70
C THR A 27 11.47 5.97 5.38
N VAL A 28 12.00 6.95 6.09
CA VAL A 28 11.22 8.10 6.59
C VAL A 28 11.61 9.33 5.76
N GLN A 29 10.63 10.00 5.15
CA GLN A 29 10.82 11.23 4.39
C GLN A 29 10.20 12.40 5.17
N GLY A 30 11.04 13.30 5.70
CA GLY A 30 10.60 14.29 6.67
C GLY A 30 10.05 13.60 7.92
N SER A 31 8.75 13.74 8.18
CA SER A 31 8.03 13.04 9.26
C SER A 31 7.18 11.85 8.77
N THR A 32 7.20 11.55 7.48
CA THR A 32 6.28 10.59 6.86
C THR A 32 6.99 9.26 6.59
N PRO A 33 6.55 8.13 7.16
CA PRO A 33 7.06 6.82 6.77
C PRO A 33 6.60 6.49 5.35
N VAL A 34 7.52 6.00 4.53
CA VAL A 34 7.23 5.63 3.14
C VAL A 34 7.68 4.18 2.86
N LEU A 35 6.81 3.44 2.19
CA LEU A 35 7.08 2.09 1.72
C LEU A 35 7.83 2.15 0.38
N ARG A 36 8.94 1.42 0.30
CA ARG A 36 9.78 1.28 -0.90
C ARG A 36 9.63 -0.08 -1.55
N GLN A 37 9.42 -1.12 -0.76
CA GLN A 37 9.31 -2.49 -1.25
C GLN A 37 8.45 -3.35 -0.32
N ILE A 38 7.74 -4.31 -0.90
CA ILE A 38 7.06 -5.40 -0.18
C ILE A 38 7.21 -6.71 -0.96
N ASN A 39 7.70 -7.76 -0.31
CA ASN A 39 7.92 -9.09 -0.89
C ASN A 39 8.65 -9.06 -2.25
N GLY A 40 9.66 -8.19 -2.38
CA GLY A 40 10.42 -8.00 -3.62
C GLY A 40 9.77 -7.08 -4.65
N ALA A 41 8.50 -6.69 -4.49
CA ALA A 41 7.82 -5.72 -5.35
C ALA A 41 8.18 -4.29 -4.93
N THR A 42 8.78 -3.52 -5.84
CA THR A 42 9.35 -2.19 -5.57
C THR A 42 8.41 -1.08 -6.03
N PHE A 43 8.27 -0.02 -5.24
CA PHE A 43 7.49 1.16 -5.62
C PHE A 43 8.41 2.20 -6.30
N LYS A 44 8.12 2.53 -7.57
CA LYS A 44 8.88 3.55 -8.32
C LYS A 44 8.86 4.90 -7.60
N GLN A 45 7.69 5.28 -7.10
CA GLN A 45 7.53 6.39 -6.17
C GLN A 45 7.21 5.82 -4.79
N PRO A 46 7.96 6.19 -3.73
CA PRO A 46 7.69 5.73 -2.38
C PRO A 46 6.21 5.93 -2.02
N ALA A 47 5.56 4.91 -1.46
CA ALA A 47 4.16 4.99 -1.08
C ALA A 47 4.05 5.50 0.38
N PRO A 48 3.45 6.68 0.63
CA PRO A 48 3.27 7.18 1.99
C PRO A 48 2.39 6.27 2.82
N LEU A 49 2.79 6.03 4.07
CA LEU A 49 2.05 5.23 5.04
C LEU A 49 1.47 6.15 6.13
N SER A 50 0.52 7.01 5.75
CA SER A 50 -0.07 8.02 6.64
C SER A 50 -1.59 8.01 6.55
N GLY A 51 -2.26 7.99 7.70
CA GLY A 51 -3.72 7.97 7.80
C GLY A 51 -4.33 6.61 7.44
N PRO A 52 -5.64 6.57 7.06
CA PRO A 52 -6.30 5.34 6.65
C PRO A 52 -5.69 4.78 5.36
N ILE A 53 -4.99 3.65 5.46
CA ILE A 53 -4.35 2.99 4.32
C ILE A 53 -5.02 1.66 4.03
N LEU A 54 -5.32 1.42 2.75
CA LEU A 54 -5.64 0.09 2.23
C LEU A 54 -4.47 -0.41 1.38
N LEU A 55 -3.95 -1.57 1.74
CA LEU A 55 -2.95 -2.30 0.98
C LEU A 55 -3.60 -3.54 0.38
N TYR A 56 -3.50 -3.73 -0.93
CA TYR A 56 -3.99 -4.96 -1.57
C TYR A 56 -3.02 -5.46 -2.63
N ARG A 57 -3.13 -6.75 -2.94
CA ARG A 57 -2.39 -7.43 -4.00
C ARG A 57 -3.37 -8.02 -5.01
N ALA A 58 -3.15 -7.74 -6.29
CA ALA A 58 -4.00 -8.24 -7.36
C ALA A 58 -3.20 -8.57 -8.61
N LYS A 59 -3.81 -9.30 -9.55
CA LYS A 59 -3.22 -9.52 -10.88
C LYS A 59 -3.03 -8.18 -11.60
N ALA A 60 -1.82 -7.89 -12.07
CA ALA A 60 -1.52 -6.59 -12.69
C ALA A 60 -2.35 -6.33 -13.97
N SER A 61 -2.73 -7.41 -14.66
CA SER A 61 -3.55 -7.34 -15.87
C SER A 61 -5.04 -7.12 -15.63
N ASP A 62 -5.50 -7.15 -14.36
CA ASP A 62 -6.91 -7.02 -14.00
C ASP A 62 -7.18 -5.69 -13.27
N PRO A 63 -7.73 -4.67 -13.96
CA PRO A 63 -8.04 -3.38 -13.34
C PRO A 63 -9.29 -3.42 -12.44
N SER A 64 -10.00 -4.55 -12.36
CA SER A 64 -11.29 -4.63 -11.66
C SER A 64 -11.19 -4.37 -10.17
N ALA A 65 -10.06 -4.68 -9.53
CA ALA A 65 -9.85 -4.40 -8.11
C ALA A 65 -9.97 -2.89 -7.79
N LEU A 66 -9.38 -2.03 -8.60
CA LEU A 66 -9.47 -0.57 -8.41
C LEU A 66 -10.89 -0.06 -8.66
N ALA A 67 -11.57 -0.57 -9.69
CA ALA A 67 -12.96 -0.22 -9.98
C ALA A 67 -13.93 -0.65 -8.86
N THR A 68 -13.71 -1.83 -8.27
CA THR A 68 -14.49 -2.28 -7.10
C THR A 68 -14.20 -1.40 -5.89
N LEU A 69 -12.95 -1.01 -5.68
CA LEU A 69 -12.56 -0.12 -4.57
C LEU A 69 -13.24 1.26 -4.68
N THR A 70 -13.27 1.87 -5.86
CA THR A 70 -13.95 3.17 -6.05
C THR A 70 -15.45 3.07 -5.81
N GLY A 71 -16.09 1.95 -6.19
CA GLY A 71 -17.48 1.66 -5.85
C GLY A 71 -17.71 1.56 -4.34
N LEU A 72 -16.82 0.87 -3.61
CA LEU A 72 -16.87 0.77 -2.14
C LEU A 72 -16.70 2.13 -1.46
N LEU A 73 -15.75 2.93 -1.92
CA LEU A 73 -15.52 4.29 -1.43
C LEU A 73 -16.77 5.16 -1.58
N SER A 74 -17.41 5.09 -2.74
CA SER A 74 -18.65 5.83 -3.03
C SER A 74 -19.78 5.44 -2.08
N LYS A 75 -19.97 4.13 -1.82
CA LYS A 75 -20.97 3.62 -0.88
C LYS A 75 -20.71 4.04 0.56
N ALA A 76 -19.43 4.13 0.95
CA ALA A 76 -19.01 4.49 2.30
C ALA A 76 -18.93 6.02 2.53
N GLY A 77 -19.12 6.84 1.49
CA GLY A 77 -18.91 8.29 1.58
C GLY A 77 -17.45 8.69 1.80
N ALA A 78 -16.50 7.82 1.44
CA ALA A 78 -15.07 8.04 1.58
C ALA A 78 -14.41 8.34 0.22
N GLN A 79 -13.22 8.94 0.25
CA GLN A 79 -12.50 9.37 -0.94
C GLN A 79 -11.16 8.65 -1.08
N LEU A 80 -10.76 8.42 -2.32
CA LEU A 80 -9.41 8.00 -2.69
C LEU A 80 -8.50 9.24 -2.68
N LEU A 81 -7.52 9.29 -1.78
CA LEU A 81 -6.59 10.42 -1.65
C LEU A 81 -5.29 10.20 -2.40
N SER A 82 -4.79 8.96 -2.41
CA SER A 82 -3.55 8.59 -3.10
C SER A 82 -3.62 7.15 -3.58
N TYR A 83 -2.87 6.85 -4.64
CA TYR A 83 -2.76 5.51 -5.19
C TYR A 83 -1.34 5.28 -5.68
N HIS A 84 -0.68 4.27 -5.12
CA HIS A 84 0.68 3.89 -5.47
C HIS A 84 0.71 2.42 -5.83
N SER A 85 1.24 2.11 -7.00
CA SER A 85 1.47 0.75 -7.46
C SER A 85 2.95 0.38 -7.39
N SER A 86 3.23 -0.84 -6.96
CA SER A 86 4.55 -1.46 -7.05
C SER A 86 4.84 -1.98 -8.45
N SER A 87 6.05 -2.49 -8.67
CA SER A 87 6.39 -3.35 -9.79
C SER A 87 5.71 -4.72 -9.66
N THR A 88 5.62 -5.43 -10.77
CA THR A 88 4.99 -6.74 -10.82
C THR A 88 5.94 -7.83 -10.34
N VAL A 89 5.46 -8.74 -9.48
CA VAL A 89 6.15 -9.97 -9.07
C VAL A 89 5.20 -11.13 -9.31
N ALA A 90 5.65 -12.14 -10.07
CA ALA A 90 4.82 -13.30 -10.45
C ALA A 90 3.46 -12.94 -11.08
N GLY A 91 3.41 -11.86 -11.87
CA GLY A 91 2.18 -11.39 -12.53
C GLY A 91 1.20 -10.62 -11.62
N GLU A 92 1.55 -10.41 -10.36
CA GLU A 92 0.77 -9.64 -9.40
C GLU A 92 1.47 -8.36 -8.97
N GLN A 93 0.66 -7.40 -8.52
CA GLN A 93 1.11 -6.08 -8.12
C GLN A 93 0.47 -5.71 -6.80
N TRP A 94 1.27 -5.11 -5.92
CA TRP A 94 0.77 -4.44 -4.71
C TRP A 94 0.34 -3.01 -5.02
N SER A 95 -0.76 -2.62 -4.39
CA SER A 95 -1.29 -1.26 -4.42
C SER A 95 -1.47 -0.74 -3.00
N VAL A 96 -0.88 0.42 -2.71
CA VAL A 96 -1.08 1.19 -1.47
C VAL A 96 -2.01 2.34 -1.80
N VAL A 97 -3.12 2.43 -1.07
CA VAL A 97 -4.17 3.41 -1.29
C VAL A 97 -4.40 4.21 -0.02
N GLY A 98 -4.23 5.53 -0.12
CA GLY A 98 -4.63 6.45 0.93
C GLY A 98 -6.10 6.79 0.82
N LEU A 99 -6.83 6.69 1.93
CA LEU A 99 -8.27 6.92 2.01
C LEU A 99 -8.58 8.08 2.96
N SER A 100 -9.68 8.80 2.71
CA SER A 100 -10.14 9.84 3.64
C SER A 100 -10.72 9.28 4.94
N ALA A 101 -11.21 8.04 4.91
CA ALA A 101 -11.73 7.31 6.05
C ALA A 101 -11.58 5.80 5.82
N PRO A 102 -11.48 4.98 6.89
CA PRO A 102 -11.47 3.52 6.77
C PRO A 102 -12.76 2.99 6.13
N LEU A 103 -12.62 1.93 5.34
CA LEU A 103 -13.75 1.20 4.78
C LEU A 103 -14.27 0.16 5.79
N PRO A 104 -15.57 0.14 6.12
CA PRO A 104 -16.12 -0.78 7.11
C PRO A 104 -16.23 -2.22 6.57
N ASN A 105 -16.27 -2.41 5.25
CA ASN A 105 -16.45 -3.72 4.63
C ASN A 105 -15.63 -3.84 3.33
N LEU A 106 -14.85 -4.91 3.22
CA LEU A 106 -13.99 -5.22 2.07
C LEU A 106 -14.44 -6.47 1.30
N SER A 107 -15.63 -7.02 1.61
CA SER A 107 -16.11 -8.29 1.06
C SER A 107 -16.26 -8.28 -0.46
N GLU A 108 -16.62 -7.15 -1.06
CA GLU A 108 -16.71 -7.01 -2.52
C GLU A 108 -15.32 -6.99 -3.18
N LEU A 109 -14.29 -6.53 -2.46
CA LEU A 109 -12.91 -6.46 -2.97
C LEU A 109 -12.18 -7.80 -2.85
N LYS A 110 -12.41 -8.56 -1.77
CA LYS A 110 -11.80 -9.88 -1.52
C LYS A 110 -11.78 -10.84 -2.72
N PRO A 111 -12.85 -11.02 -3.53
CA PRO A 111 -12.81 -11.92 -4.68
C PRO A 111 -11.93 -11.44 -5.85
N ARG A 112 -11.46 -10.19 -5.83
CA ARG A 112 -10.64 -9.58 -6.90
C ARG A 112 -9.16 -9.50 -6.56
N VAL A 113 -8.80 -9.83 -5.32
CA VAL A 113 -7.45 -9.64 -4.76
C VAL A 113 -6.98 -10.94 -4.13
N THR A 114 -5.68 -11.17 -4.14
CA THR A 114 -5.08 -12.30 -3.41
C THR A 114 -4.86 -11.95 -1.94
N GLU A 115 -4.55 -10.69 -1.66
CA GLU A 115 -4.33 -10.19 -0.31
C GLU A 115 -4.95 -8.80 -0.16
N VAL A 116 -5.52 -8.52 1.02
CA VAL A 116 -6.05 -7.19 1.35
C VAL A 116 -5.94 -6.92 2.84
N PHE A 117 -5.40 -5.76 3.16
CA PHE A 117 -5.16 -5.29 4.51
C PHE A 117 -5.58 -3.83 4.63
N GLN A 118 -6.26 -3.49 5.72
CA GLN A 118 -6.50 -2.11 6.10
C GLN A 118 -5.62 -1.81 7.32
N LEU A 119 -4.74 -0.83 7.17
CA LEU A 119 -3.77 -0.45 8.19
C LEU A 119 -4.29 0.78 8.95
N HIS A 120 -4.10 0.75 10.27
CA HIS A 120 -4.31 1.91 11.13
C HIS A 120 -2.93 2.35 11.61
N LEU A 121 -2.46 3.50 11.10
CA LEU A 121 -1.13 4.06 11.33
C LEU A 121 -1.24 5.49 11.84
#